data_AF-A0A5W7HND4-F1
#
_entry.id   AF-A0A5W7HND4-F1
#
_cell.length_a   1.000
_cell.length_b   1.000
_cell.length_c   1.000
_cell.angle_alpha   90.00
_cell.angle_beta   90.00
_cell.angle_gamma   90.00
#
_symmetry.space_group_name_H-M   'P 1'
#
loop_
_entity.id
_entity.type
_entity.pdbx_description
1 polymer ?
#
loop_
_entity_poly.entity_id
_entity_poly.type
_entity_poly.pdbx_seq_one_letter_code
_entity_poly.pdbx_strand_id
1 'polypeptide(L)'
;MMAASCYASSFLPNTEQEKSVNVSFAAPENLTISFDQVPGLMAGQKPAGMNIAKLTVDSASIKEYGARGVANTTLDAAGSAWKITG
;
A
#
# COMPACT_ATOMS: atom_id res chain seq x y z
N MET A 1 -6.47 -40.01 -49.57
CA MET A 1 -5.23 -40.44 -50.24
C MET A 1 -4.14 -39.47 -49.79
N MET A 2 -3.04 -40.00 -49.26
CA MET A 2 -2.09 -39.30 -48.37
C MET A 2 -1.21 -38.27 -49.07
N ALA A 3 -0.82 -37.22 -48.34
CA ALA A 3 0.45 -36.52 -48.49
C ALA A 3 1.02 -36.22 -47.10
N ALA A 4 2.30 -36.51 -46.91
CA ALA A 4 3.03 -36.44 -45.66
C ALA A 4 3.25 -34.99 -45.19
N SER A 5 3.19 -34.76 -43.87
CA SER A 5 4.05 -33.74 -43.24
C SER A 5 4.23 -34.01 -41.75
N CYS A 6 5.49 -34.20 -41.43
CA CYS A 6 6.12 -34.34 -40.14
C CYS A 6 5.85 -33.10 -39.24
N TYR A 7 5.70 -33.33 -37.93
CA TYR A 7 5.87 -32.35 -36.85
C TYR A 7 5.03 -31.06 -36.87
N ALA A 8 3.80 -31.12 -36.34
CA ALA A 8 3.24 -30.07 -35.49
C ALA A 8 2.10 -30.69 -34.67
N SER A 9 2.29 -30.84 -33.36
CA SER A 9 1.22 -31.28 -32.45
C SER A 9 0.04 -30.31 -32.60
N SER A 10 -1.13 -30.79 -33.04
CA SER A 10 -2.29 -29.92 -33.27
C SER A 10 -2.73 -29.27 -31.96
N PHE A 11 -2.97 -27.96 -31.96
CA PHE A 11 -3.60 -27.28 -30.83
C PHE A 11 -4.98 -27.87 -30.58
N LEU A 12 -5.30 -28.19 -29.33
CA LEU A 12 -6.62 -28.68 -28.95
C LEU A 12 -7.60 -27.49 -28.99
N PRO A 13 -8.63 -27.51 -29.85
CA PRO A 13 -9.62 -26.43 -29.87
C PRO A 13 -10.39 -26.39 -28.55
N ASN A 14 -10.76 -25.19 -28.11
CA ASN A 14 -11.48 -24.94 -26.84
C ASN A 14 -10.68 -25.23 -25.56
N THR A 15 -9.34 -25.34 -25.61
CA THR A 15 -8.48 -25.42 -24.41
C THR A 15 -7.66 -24.17 -24.15
N GLU A 16 -7.86 -23.11 -24.94
CA GLU A 16 -7.23 -21.82 -24.69
C GLU A 16 -7.70 -21.20 -23.37
N GLN A 17 -6.79 -20.57 -22.65
CA GLN A 17 -7.07 -19.86 -21.41
C GLN A 17 -6.56 -18.44 -21.52
N GLU A 18 -7.45 -17.47 -21.38
CA GLU A 18 -7.09 -16.06 -21.30
C GLU A 18 -6.87 -15.67 -19.83
N LYS A 19 -5.78 -14.94 -19.57
CA LYS A 19 -5.50 -14.33 -18.27
C LYS A 19 -5.07 -12.89 -18.49
N SER A 20 -5.58 -12.00 -17.65
CA SER A 20 -5.18 -10.60 -17.62
C SER A 20 -4.32 -10.30 -16.39
N VAL A 21 -3.46 -9.31 -16.52
CA VAL A 21 -2.65 -8.77 -15.43
C VAL A 21 -2.57 -7.26 -15.60
N ASN A 22 -2.51 -6.54 -14.48
CA ASN A 22 -2.33 -5.09 -14.49
C ASN A 22 -0.84 -4.76 -14.36
N VAL A 23 -0.39 -3.79 -15.16
CA VAL A 23 0.93 -3.16 -15.00
C VAL A 23 0.71 -1.80 -14.36
N SER A 24 1.43 -1.52 -13.28
CA SER A 24 1.32 -0.25 -12.55
C SER A 24 2.66 0.47 -12.54
N PHE A 25 2.63 1.78 -12.80
CA PHE A 25 3.78 2.67 -12.67
C PHE A 25 3.55 3.56 -11.45
N ALA A 26 4.40 3.38 -10.44
CA ALA A 26 4.36 4.19 -9.23
C ALA A 26 5.42 5.28 -9.31
N ALA A 27 5.03 6.50 -8.96
CA ALA A 27 5.91 7.65 -8.80
C ALA A 27 5.66 8.29 -7.42
N PRO A 28 6.65 8.95 -6.80
CA PRO A 28 6.48 9.59 -5.49
C PRO A 28 5.29 10.55 -5.42
N GLU A 29 5.06 11.32 -6.48
CA GLU A 29 3.97 12.29 -6.61
C GLU A 29 2.57 11.68 -6.70
N ASN A 30 2.45 10.35 -6.86
CA ASN A 30 1.16 9.68 -6.85
C ASN A 30 0.49 9.71 -5.46
N LEU A 31 1.24 10.00 -4.39
CA LEU A 31 0.70 10.24 -3.05
C LEU A 31 1.01 11.67 -2.63
N THR A 32 -0.02 12.42 -2.28
CA THR A 32 0.12 13.71 -1.58
C THR A 32 -0.07 13.47 -0.10
N ILE A 33 0.94 13.81 0.71
CA ILE A 33 0.97 13.53 2.15
C ILE A 33 1.11 14.85 2.92
N SER A 34 0.26 15.05 3.92
CA SER A 34 0.41 16.12 4.92
C SER A 34 0.34 15.56 6.33
N PHE A 35 1.18 16.09 7.22
CA PHE A 35 1.22 15.70 8.62
C PHE A 35 1.19 16.95 9.50
N ASP A 36 0.03 17.19 10.11
CA ASP A 36 -0.24 18.40 10.87
C ASP A 36 -0.32 18.09 12.37
N GLN A 37 0.37 18.89 13.18
CA GLN A 37 0.22 18.82 14.63
C GLN A 37 -1.09 19.47 15.08
N VAL A 38 -1.69 18.95 16.14
CA VAL A 38 -2.83 19.61 16.79
C VAL A 38 -2.30 20.81 17.60
N PRO A 39 -2.74 22.05 17.32
CA PRO A 39 -2.27 23.22 18.05
C PRO A 39 -2.85 23.27 19.48
N GLY A 40 -2.17 23.98 20.38
CA GLY A 40 -2.68 24.27 21.73
C GLY A 40 -2.61 23.10 22.72
N LEU A 41 -1.81 22.07 22.45
CA LEU A 41 -1.55 21.02 23.43
C LEU A 41 -0.81 21.58 24.65
N MET A 42 -1.39 21.40 25.84
CA MET A 42 -0.79 21.79 27.11
C MET A 42 -0.27 20.56 27.87
N ALA A 43 0.70 20.72 28.77
CA ALA A 43 1.16 19.64 29.66
C ALA A 43 0.07 19.20 30.68
N GLY A 44 0.36 18.14 31.44
CA GLY A 44 -0.50 17.60 32.50
C GLY A 44 -1.22 16.30 32.12
N GLN A 45 -2.08 15.80 33.01
CA GLN A 45 -2.85 14.58 32.77
C GLN A 45 -3.82 14.77 31.59
N LYS A 46 -3.77 13.85 30.63
CA LYS A 46 -4.63 13.88 29.44
C LYS A 46 -5.58 12.68 29.41
N PRO A 47 -6.76 12.84 28.80
CA PRO A 47 -7.64 11.71 28.53
C PRO A 47 -6.97 10.72 27.56
N ALA A 48 -7.30 9.44 27.70
CA ALA A 48 -6.89 8.42 26.75
C ALA A 48 -7.47 8.73 25.36
N GLY A 49 -6.68 8.45 24.31
CA GLY A 49 -7.10 8.69 22.91
C GLY A 49 -7.15 10.16 22.49
N MET A 50 -6.53 11.07 23.24
CA MET A 50 -6.36 12.46 22.79
C MET A 50 -5.58 12.52 21.47
N ASN A 51 -6.17 13.17 20.46
CA ASN A 51 -5.49 13.43 19.20
C ASN A 51 -4.38 14.47 19.39
N ILE A 52 -3.20 14.18 18.83
CA ILE A 52 -2.02 15.06 18.90
C ILE A 52 -1.51 15.50 17.52
N ALA A 53 -1.86 14.77 16.48
CA ALA A 53 -1.52 15.08 15.09
C ALA A 53 -2.53 14.40 14.15
N LYS A 54 -2.52 14.80 12.88
CA LYS A 54 -3.30 14.21 11.80
C LYS A 54 -2.40 13.95 10.59
N LEU A 55 -2.41 12.71 10.10
CA LEU A 55 -1.83 12.32 8.81
C LEU A 55 -2.96 12.31 7.78
N THR A 56 -2.84 13.13 6.74
CA THR A 56 -3.75 13.12 5.58
C THR A 56 -2.99 12.61 4.37
N VAL A 57 -3.57 11.64 3.67
CA VAL A 57 -2.99 11.02 2.48
C VAL A 57 -4.03 11.05 1.37
N ASP A 58 -3.68 11.69 0.26
CA ASP A 58 -4.52 11.82 -0.91
C ASP A 58 -3.84 11.21 -2.15
N SER A 59 -4.63 10.59 -3.01
CA SER A 59 -4.15 10.03 -4.27
C SER A 59 -5.25 9.98 -5.31
N ALA A 60 -4.89 10.24 -6.57
CA ALA A 60 -5.78 10.04 -7.72
C ALA A 60 -5.62 8.66 -8.38
N SER A 61 -4.53 7.93 -8.09
CA SER A 61 -4.13 6.71 -8.82
C SER A 61 -3.82 5.51 -7.92
N ILE A 62 -3.45 5.74 -6.67
CA ILE A 62 -3.17 4.71 -5.67
C ILE A 62 -4.38 4.52 -4.78
N LYS A 63 -4.83 3.27 -4.63
CA LYS A 63 -6.06 2.94 -3.90
C LYS A 63 -5.84 2.77 -2.40
N GLU A 64 -4.64 2.38 -1.99
CA GLU A 64 -4.31 2.03 -0.61
C GLU A 64 -2.90 2.49 -0.27
N TYR A 65 -2.69 2.85 1.00
CA TYR A 65 -1.38 3.24 1.52
C TYR A 65 -1.08 2.53 2.83
N GLY A 66 0.20 2.32 3.12
CA GLY A 66 0.68 1.82 4.41
C GLY A 66 1.38 2.94 5.19
N ALA A 67 1.22 2.95 6.51
CA ALA A 67 1.91 3.87 7.40
C ALA A 67 2.44 3.13 8.63
N ARG A 68 3.68 3.44 9.04
CA ARG A 68 4.32 2.91 10.26
C ARG A 68 5.05 4.05 10.96
N GLY A 69 4.99 4.07 12.28
CA GLY A 69 5.79 4.98 13.09
C GLY A 69 7.28 4.65 12.99
N VAL A 70 8.10 5.68 12.86
CA VAL A 70 9.57 5.56 12.88
C VAL A 70 10.06 6.07 14.22
N ALA A 71 10.44 5.15 15.12
CA ALA A 71 10.89 5.45 16.46
C ALA A 71 11.83 4.37 16.99
N ASN A 72 12.59 4.69 18.04
CA ASN A 72 13.48 3.73 18.71
C ASN A 72 12.74 2.59 19.39
N THR A 73 11.45 2.77 19.70
CA THR A 73 10.64 1.76 20.40
C THR A 73 9.28 1.64 19.74
N THR A 74 9.08 0.52 19.04
CA THR A 74 7.80 0.09 18.49
C THR A 74 7.11 -0.85 19.48
N LEU A 75 5.80 -0.73 19.63
CA LEU A 75 5.00 -1.47 20.61
C LEU A 75 4.17 -2.60 19.97
N ASP A 76 4.06 -2.63 18.65
CA ASP A 76 3.34 -3.66 17.91
C ASP A 76 4.11 -4.11 16.66
N ALA A 77 3.71 -5.27 16.11
CA ALA A 77 4.32 -5.81 14.90
C ALA A 77 3.94 -4.98 13.65
N ALA A 78 2.77 -4.33 13.67
CA ALA A 78 2.30 -3.52 12.56
C ALA A 78 3.06 -2.19 12.42
N GLY A 79 3.69 -1.69 13.48
CA GLY A 79 4.30 -0.37 13.53
C GLY A 79 3.27 0.76 13.71
N SER A 80 2.05 0.46 14.16
CA SER A 80 0.97 1.43 14.41
C SER A 80 0.98 2.01 15.83
N ALA A 81 1.79 1.44 16.73
CA ALA A 81 1.98 1.95 18.09
C ALA A 81 3.47 2.03 18.41
N TRP A 82 3.91 3.16 18.97
CA TRP A 82 5.31 3.42 19.31
C TRP A 82 5.44 4.39 20.48
N LYS A 83 6.67 4.57 20.99
CA LYS A 83 7.02 5.58 22.00
C LYS A 83 7.98 6.61 21.44
N ILE A 84 7.78 7.87 21.82
CA ILE A 84 8.67 9.00 21.51
C ILE A 84 9.20 9.56 22.81
N THR A 85 10.49 9.92 22.83
CA THR A 85 11.13 10.65 23.94
C THR A 85 11.31 12.10 23.50
N GLY A 86 10.90 13.05 24.35
CA GLY A 86 11.10 14.49 24.14
C GLY A 86 12.45 14.97 24.60
#